data_AF-A0A7C1KDY4-F1
#
_entry.id   AF-A0A7C1KDY4-F1
#
_cell.length_a   1.000
_cell.length_b   1.000
_cell.length_c   1.000
_cell.angle_alpha   90.00
_cell.angle_beta   90.00
_cell.angle_gamma   90.00
#
_symmetry.space_group_name_H-M   'P 1'
#
loop_
_entity.id
_entity.type
_entity.pdbx_description
1 polymer ?
#
loop_
_entity_poly.entity_id
_entity_poly.type
_entity_poly.pdbx_seq_one_letter_code
_entity_poly.pdbx_strand_id
1 'polypeptide(L)'
;APILRHFLTAEFRPTRMVLLLQREVAETLAAKPGKMTLLSVSVQLYASVRILFTVPPEAFTPPPRVESAVVRLDVHSRPVIDVEDEERFFAVVRAGFRNPRKQLHNAIAQGLWLPSGAAPDLLRAAGIDPTRRAQTLTLEEWERLARAYGALKRQIDERRASR
;
A
#
# COMPACT_ATOMS: atom_id res chain seq x y z
N ALA A 1 3.88 -10.00 -3.77
CA ALA A 1 4.22 -11.06 -4.74
C ALA A 1 5.32 -10.55 -5.67
N PRO A 2 6.49 -11.23 -5.76
CA PRO A 2 7.62 -10.79 -6.58
C PRO A 2 7.27 -10.55 -8.05
N ILE A 3 6.42 -11.41 -8.62
CA ILE A 3 6.01 -11.34 -10.03
C ILE A 3 5.21 -10.08 -10.36
N LEU A 4 4.27 -9.68 -9.49
CA LEU A 4 3.49 -8.46 -9.68
C LEU A 4 4.38 -7.23 -9.63
N ARG A 5 5.32 -7.20 -8.67
CA ARG A 5 6.27 -6.10 -8.56
C ARG A 5 7.12 -6.00 -9.82
N HIS A 6 7.66 -7.12 -10.31
CA HIS A 6 8.47 -7.15 -11.52
C HIS A 6 7.77 -6.50 -12.71
N PHE A 7 6.51 -6.88 -13.00
CA PHE A 7 5.77 -6.31 -14.12
C PHE A 7 5.35 -4.85 -13.93
N LEU A 8 4.98 -4.47 -12.70
CA LEU A 8 4.56 -3.09 -12.42
C LEU A 8 5.71 -2.09 -12.38
N THR A 9 6.95 -2.54 -12.15
CA THR A 9 8.14 -1.68 -12.11
C THR A 9 9.09 -1.90 -13.30
N ALA A 10 8.71 -2.69 -14.30
CA ALA A 10 9.50 -2.88 -15.51
C ALA A 10 9.56 -1.59 -16.35
N GLU A 11 10.58 -1.47 -17.19
CA GLU A 11 10.70 -0.41 -18.19
C GLU A 11 9.54 -0.49 -19.19
N PHE A 12 9.29 -1.70 -19.71
CA PHE A 12 8.15 -2.00 -20.58
C PHE A 12 7.06 -2.71 -19.79
N ARG A 13 6.08 -1.94 -19.32
CA ARG A 13 4.98 -2.45 -18.51
C ARG A 13 3.86 -2.98 -19.42
N PRO A 14 3.24 -4.13 -19.10
CA PRO A 14 2.02 -4.55 -19.78
C PRO A 14 0.90 -3.54 -19.48
N THR A 15 0.07 -3.23 -20.46
CA THR A 15 -1.13 -2.39 -20.25
C THR A 15 -2.24 -3.15 -19.53
N ARG A 16 -2.25 -4.48 -19.66
CA ARG A 16 -3.20 -5.38 -19.01
C ARG A 16 -2.55 -6.70 -18.65
N MET A 17 -2.91 -7.21 -17.48
CA MET A 17 -2.54 -8.56 -17.03
C MET A 17 -3.81 -9.32 -16.63
N VAL A 18 -3.90 -10.59 -17.03
CA VAL A 18 -4.92 -11.53 -16.55
C VAL A 18 -4.19 -12.70 -15.91
N LEU A 19 -4.39 -12.87 -14.62
CA LEU A 19 -3.62 -13.80 -13.79
C LEU A 19 -4.54 -14.77 -13.06
N LEU A 20 -4.14 -16.03 -12.98
CA LEU A 20 -4.71 -16.99 -12.05
C LEU A 20 -3.90 -16.96 -10.75
N LEU A 21 -4.55 -16.67 -9.64
CA LEU A 21 -3.93 -16.58 -8.31
C LEU A 21 -4.75 -17.38 -7.30
N GLN A 22 -4.17 -17.74 -6.15
CA GLN A 22 -4.95 -18.21 -5.01
C GLN A 22 -6.00 -17.15 -4.63
N ARG A 23 -7.21 -17.59 -4.25
CA ARG A 23 -8.35 -16.68 -3.99
C ARG A 23 -8.02 -15.60 -2.95
N GLU A 24 -7.39 -15.97 -1.83
CA GLU A 24 -7.01 -15.01 -0.78
C GLU A 24 -6.05 -13.93 -1.29
N VAL A 25 -5.13 -14.29 -2.19
CA VAL A 25 -4.21 -13.33 -2.82
C VAL A 25 -4.99 -12.40 -3.74
N ALA A 26 -5.88 -12.92 -4.57
CA ALA A 26 -6.75 -12.14 -5.44
C ALA A 26 -7.60 -11.13 -4.64
N GLU A 27 -8.22 -11.58 -3.56
CA GLU A 27 -8.99 -10.74 -2.63
C GLU A 27 -8.11 -9.68 -1.95
N THR A 28 -6.87 -10.04 -1.59
CA THR A 28 -5.89 -9.10 -1.04
C THR A 28 -5.54 -8.02 -2.07
N LEU A 29 -5.35 -8.37 -3.34
CA LEU A 29 -5.07 -7.37 -4.39
C LEU A 29 -6.24 -6.41 -4.60
N ALA A 30 -7.47 -6.91 -4.56
CA ALA A 30 -8.70 -6.14 -4.75
C ALA A 30 -9.25 -5.54 -3.43
N ALA A 31 -8.50 -5.61 -2.33
CA ALA A 31 -8.96 -5.19 -1.03
C ALA A 31 -9.27 -3.68 -0.99
N LYS A 32 -10.45 -3.33 -0.47
CA LYS A 32 -10.88 -1.94 -0.26
C LYS A 32 -10.40 -1.41 1.10
N PRO A 33 -10.43 -0.08 1.33
CA PRO A 33 -10.24 0.51 2.65
C PRO A 33 -11.07 -0.23 3.71
N GLY A 34 -10.43 -0.53 4.84
CA GLY A 34 -10.91 -1.43 5.89
C GLY A 34 -10.26 -2.82 5.84
N LYS A 35 -9.80 -3.27 4.66
CA LYS A 35 -9.10 -4.55 4.45
C LYS A 35 -7.78 -4.40 3.66
N MET A 36 -7.35 -3.17 3.40
CA MET A 36 -6.11 -2.94 2.66
C MET A 36 -4.89 -3.52 3.37
N THR A 37 -3.95 -3.98 2.57
CA THR A 37 -2.62 -4.42 2.97
C THR A 37 -1.55 -3.62 2.22
N LEU A 38 -0.29 -3.74 2.64
CA LEU A 38 0.84 -3.23 1.86
C LEU A 38 0.79 -3.71 0.39
N LEU A 39 0.43 -4.98 0.17
CA LEU A 39 0.32 -5.55 -1.18
C LEU A 39 -0.79 -4.87 -1.99
N SER A 40 -1.96 -4.62 -1.38
CA SER A 40 -3.05 -3.92 -2.05
C SER A 40 -2.66 -2.49 -2.43
N VAL A 41 -2.00 -1.74 -1.53
CA VAL A 41 -1.53 -0.37 -1.82
C VAL A 41 -0.51 -0.39 -2.96
N SER A 42 0.49 -1.29 -2.90
CA SER A 42 1.52 -1.38 -3.93
C SER A 42 1.00 -1.74 -5.31
N VAL A 43 -0.09 -2.49 -5.41
CA VAL A 43 -0.68 -2.84 -6.70
C VAL A 43 -1.68 -1.79 -7.17
N GLN A 44 -2.57 -1.35 -6.28
CA GLN A 44 -3.63 -0.38 -6.62
C GLN A 44 -3.08 1.00 -6.94
N LEU A 45 -1.87 1.34 -6.48
CA LEU A 45 -1.20 2.57 -6.92
C LEU A 45 -0.98 2.60 -8.44
N TYR A 46 -0.68 1.45 -9.06
CA TYR A 46 -0.33 1.38 -10.48
C TYR A 46 -1.36 0.67 -11.35
N ALA A 47 -2.38 0.03 -10.77
CA ALA A 47 -3.35 -0.73 -11.55
C ALA A 47 -4.73 -0.80 -10.90
N SER A 48 -5.76 -0.77 -11.73
CA SER A 48 -7.11 -1.12 -11.32
C SER A 48 -7.25 -2.65 -11.27
N VAL A 49 -7.68 -3.19 -10.12
CA VAL A 49 -7.78 -4.64 -9.88
C VAL A 49 -9.24 -5.09 -9.92
N ARG A 50 -9.54 -6.15 -10.67
CA ARG A 50 -10.87 -6.78 -10.73
C ARG A 50 -10.75 -8.30 -10.65
N ILE A 51 -11.44 -8.91 -9.69
CA ILE A 51 -11.68 -10.37 -9.69
C ILE A 51 -12.75 -10.65 -10.74
N LEU A 52 -12.45 -11.49 -11.72
CA LEU A 52 -13.38 -11.86 -12.79
C LEU A 52 -14.28 -13.02 -12.36
N PHE A 53 -13.68 -14.10 -11.87
CA PHE A 53 -14.37 -15.30 -11.38
C PHE A 53 -13.43 -16.17 -10.54
N THR A 54 -13.99 -17.07 -9.75
CA THR A 54 -13.25 -18.10 -9.00
C THR A 54 -13.08 -19.37 -9.82
N VAL A 55 -12.01 -20.11 -9.57
CA VAL A 55 -11.70 -21.39 -10.20
C VAL A 55 -11.59 -22.44 -9.09
N PRO A 56 -12.45 -23.47 -9.09
CA PRO A 56 -12.48 -24.46 -8.03
C PRO A 56 -11.30 -25.45 -8.16
N PRO A 57 -10.86 -26.10 -7.07
CA PRO A 57 -9.71 -27.02 -7.09
C PRO A 57 -9.83 -28.18 -8.10
N GLU A 58 -11.04 -28.64 -8.37
CA GLU A 58 -11.34 -29.74 -9.29
C GLU A 58 -10.99 -29.41 -10.74
N ALA A 59 -10.77 -28.13 -11.07
CA ALA A 59 -10.32 -27.70 -12.38
C ALA A 59 -8.81 -27.93 -12.63
N PHE A 60 -8.07 -28.46 -11.64
CA PHE A 60 -6.63 -28.69 -11.72
C PHE A 60 -6.27 -30.18 -11.57
N THR A 61 -5.10 -30.56 -12.08
CA THR A 61 -4.56 -31.92 -11.92
C THR A 61 -3.07 -31.86 -11.55
N PRO A 62 -2.67 -32.31 -10.34
CA PRO A 62 -3.54 -32.70 -9.22
C PRO A 62 -4.32 -31.51 -8.61
N PRO A 63 -5.46 -31.74 -7.93
CA PRO A 63 -6.25 -30.67 -7.34
C PRO A 63 -5.52 -30.01 -6.14
N PRO A 64 -5.44 -28.67 -6.05
CA PRO A 64 -4.88 -27.96 -4.92
C PRO A 64 -5.80 -28.01 -3.68
N ARG A 65 -5.32 -27.54 -2.53
CA ARG A 65 -6.11 -27.45 -1.29
C ARG A 65 -6.96 -26.19 -1.16
N VAL A 66 -6.78 -25.23 -2.07
CA VAL A 66 -7.37 -23.88 -1.98
C VAL A 66 -7.99 -23.48 -3.29
N GLU A 67 -9.02 -22.64 -3.23
CA GLU A 67 -9.62 -22.05 -4.42
C GLU A 67 -8.66 -21.05 -5.09
N SER A 68 -8.78 -20.96 -6.41
CA SER A 68 -8.10 -19.95 -7.22
C SER A 68 -9.10 -18.89 -7.69
N ALA A 69 -8.60 -17.78 -8.22
CA ALA A 69 -9.38 -16.74 -8.84
C ALA A 69 -8.62 -16.14 -10.02
N VAL A 70 -9.36 -15.83 -11.09
CA VAL A 70 -8.84 -15.08 -12.22
C VAL A 70 -9.00 -13.59 -11.94
N VAL A 71 -7.89 -12.86 -11.98
CA VAL A 71 -7.82 -11.43 -11.69
C VAL A 71 -7.33 -10.69 -12.92
N ARG A 72 -8.01 -9.59 -13.25
CA ARG A 72 -7.58 -8.62 -14.24
C ARG A 72 -6.96 -7.41 -13.56
N LEU A 73 -5.77 -7.01 -14.01
CA LEU A 73 -5.13 -5.75 -13.67
C LEU A 73 -5.09 -4.90 -14.94
N ASP A 74 -5.74 -3.75 -14.92
CA ASP A 74 -5.59 -2.71 -15.94
C ASP A 74 -4.53 -1.71 -15.44
N VAL A 75 -3.35 -1.72 -16.05
CA VAL A 75 -2.16 -1.00 -15.57
C VAL A 75 -2.18 0.44 -16.06
N HIS A 76 -1.98 1.37 -15.14
CA HIS A 76 -1.90 2.80 -15.43
C HIS A 76 -0.51 3.17 -15.93
N SER A 77 -0.43 4.15 -16.84
CA SER A 77 0.84 4.67 -17.37
C SER A 77 1.66 5.42 -16.30
N ARG A 78 0.99 5.92 -15.27
CA ARG A 78 1.56 6.57 -14.08
C ARG A 78 0.76 6.15 -12.85
N PRO A 79 1.27 6.38 -11.61
CA PRO A 79 0.46 6.21 -10.41
C PRO A 79 -0.93 6.85 -10.53
N VAL A 80 -1.96 6.18 -9.99
CA VAL A 80 -3.37 6.63 -10.05
C VAL A 80 -3.61 7.91 -9.25
N ILE A 81 -2.71 8.21 -8.32
CA ILE A 81 -2.65 9.42 -7.52
C ILE A 81 -1.29 10.10 -7.73
N ASP A 82 -1.25 11.42 -7.59
CA ASP A 82 -0.01 12.19 -7.76
C ASP A 82 0.93 12.02 -6.56
N VAL A 83 1.95 11.18 -6.72
CA VAL A 83 2.95 10.89 -5.69
C VAL A 83 4.26 11.56 -6.05
N GLU A 84 4.59 12.65 -5.34
CA GLU A 84 5.82 13.43 -5.55
C GLU A 84 7.10 12.60 -5.37
N ASP A 85 7.11 11.73 -4.36
CA ASP A 85 8.25 10.90 -3.98
C ASP A 85 7.75 9.50 -3.63
N GLU A 86 7.87 8.57 -4.58
CA GLU A 86 7.40 7.19 -4.43
C GLU A 86 8.18 6.43 -3.35
N GLU A 87 9.47 6.71 -3.18
CA GLU A 87 10.29 6.04 -2.17
C GLU A 87 9.81 6.41 -0.76
N ARG A 88 9.58 7.71 -0.53
CA ARG A 88 9.01 8.23 0.71
C ARG A 88 7.59 7.72 0.93
N PHE A 89 6.76 7.72 -0.11
CA PHE A 89 5.40 7.17 -0.04
C PHE A 89 5.43 5.73 0.46
N PHE A 90 6.21 4.86 -0.18
CA PHE A 90 6.28 3.47 0.25
C PHE A 90 6.99 3.28 1.60
N ALA A 91 7.90 4.16 1.99
CA ALA A 91 8.47 4.15 3.34
C ALA A 91 7.40 4.39 4.40
N VAL A 92 6.52 5.36 4.19
CA VAL A 92 5.40 5.68 5.10
C VAL A 92 4.36 4.55 5.12
N VAL A 93 3.98 4.02 3.96
CA VAL A 93 3.04 2.88 3.87
C VAL A 93 3.61 1.66 4.59
N ARG A 94 4.89 1.32 4.36
CA ARG A 94 5.57 0.22 5.07
C ARG A 94 5.59 0.43 6.58
N ALA A 95 5.85 1.66 7.04
CA ALA A 95 5.82 2.00 8.46
C ALA A 95 4.42 1.76 9.06
N GLY A 96 3.36 2.19 8.38
CA GLY A 96 1.99 1.99 8.83
C GLY A 96 1.59 0.51 8.91
N PHE A 97 2.01 -0.32 7.94
CA PHE A 97 1.71 -1.76 7.92
C PHE A 97 2.68 -2.62 8.75
N ARG A 98 3.71 -2.05 9.37
CA ARG A 98 4.67 -2.80 10.21
C ARG A 98 4.01 -3.46 11.42
N ASN A 99 2.97 -2.84 11.99
CA ASN A 99 2.20 -3.35 13.11
C ASN A 99 0.68 -3.20 12.86
N PRO A 100 0.08 -4.05 12.02
CA PRO A 100 -1.28 -3.85 11.50
C PRO A 100 -2.38 -3.94 12.58
N ARG A 101 -2.04 -4.45 13.76
CA ARG A 101 -2.94 -4.54 14.93
C ARG A 101 -2.91 -3.28 15.81
N LYS A 102 -1.90 -2.42 15.70
CA LYS A 102 -1.80 -1.19 16.50
C LYS A 102 -2.54 -0.04 15.83
N GLN A 103 -2.94 0.96 16.63
CA GLN A 103 -3.40 2.26 16.11
C GLN A 103 -2.29 2.93 15.30
N LEU A 104 -2.68 3.72 14.31
CA LEU A 104 -1.80 4.21 13.26
C LEU A 104 -0.68 5.08 13.81
N HIS A 105 -0.95 5.94 14.80
CA HIS A 105 0.11 6.75 15.41
C HIS A 105 1.24 5.91 16.01
N ASN A 106 0.93 4.77 16.64
CA ASN A 106 1.94 3.86 17.19
C ASN A 106 2.75 3.19 16.08
N ALA A 107 2.08 2.77 15.00
CA ALA A 107 2.74 2.16 13.85
C ALA A 107 3.67 3.15 13.14
N ILE A 108 3.21 4.38 12.91
CA ILE A 108 3.96 5.44 12.24
C ILE A 108 5.13 5.91 13.10
N ALA A 109 4.92 6.15 14.40
CA ALA A 109 6.00 6.55 15.31
C ALA A 109 7.15 5.54 15.30
N GLN A 110 6.84 4.25 15.45
CA GLN A 110 7.83 3.18 15.46
C GLN A 110 8.43 2.91 14.08
N GLY A 111 7.62 2.99 13.02
CA GLY A 111 8.04 2.68 11.67
C GLY A 111 8.94 3.74 11.03
N LEU A 112 8.73 5.02 11.37
CA LEU A 112 9.50 6.16 10.87
C LEU A 112 10.49 6.73 11.89
N TRP A 113 10.62 6.11 13.07
CA TRP A 113 11.53 6.54 14.15
C TRP A 113 11.29 7.99 14.57
N LEU A 114 10.01 8.38 14.69
CA LEU A 114 9.64 9.73 15.06
C LEU A 114 9.80 9.96 16.57
N PRO A 115 10.13 11.20 16.99
CA PRO A 115 10.07 11.60 18.39
C PRO A 115 8.69 11.37 19.00
N SER A 116 8.64 11.21 20.33
CA SER A 116 7.37 11.10 21.06
C SER A 116 6.46 12.30 20.76
N GLY A 117 5.18 12.05 20.53
CA GLY A 117 4.18 13.08 20.21
C GLY A 117 4.14 13.53 18.74
N ALA A 118 5.19 13.34 17.95
CA ALA A 118 5.22 13.83 16.57
C ALA A 118 4.27 13.07 15.61
N ALA A 119 4.04 11.77 15.84
CA ALA A 119 3.18 10.96 14.98
C ALA A 119 1.69 11.39 14.99
N PRO A 120 1.03 11.62 16.15
CA PRO A 120 -0.32 12.17 16.18
C PRO A 120 -0.47 13.49 15.44
N ASP A 121 0.46 14.42 15.62
CA ASP A 121 0.41 15.74 14.96
C ASP A 121 0.61 15.64 13.46
N LEU A 122 1.54 14.78 13.02
CA LEU A 122 1.72 14.44 11.61
C LEU A 122 0.44 13.88 10.97
N LEU A 123 -0.24 12.95 11.66
CA LEU A 123 -1.49 12.36 11.17
C LEU A 123 -2.61 13.40 11.09
N ARG A 124 -2.76 14.26 12.10
CA ARG A 124 -3.73 15.37 12.08
C ARG A 124 -3.45 16.36 10.96
N ALA A 125 -2.18 16.70 10.72
CA ALA A 125 -1.78 17.57 9.60
C ALA A 125 -2.14 16.97 8.23
N ALA A 126 -2.17 15.63 8.12
CA ALA A 126 -2.64 14.92 6.93
C ALA A 126 -4.18 14.73 6.87
N GLY A 127 -4.92 15.23 7.87
CA GLY A 127 -6.37 15.07 8.01
C GLY A 127 -6.80 13.65 8.40
N ILE A 128 -5.94 12.91 9.11
CA ILE A 128 -6.16 11.50 9.48
C ILE A 128 -6.29 11.38 10.99
N ASP A 129 -7.35 10.68 11.44
CA ASP A 129 -7.51 10.32 12.86
C ASP A 129 -6.35 9.40 13.32
N PRO A 130 -5.57 9.81 14.34
CA PRO A 130 -4.45 9.03 14.87
C PRO A 130 -4.80 7.64 15.40
N THR A 131 -6.07 7.41 15.75
CA THR A 131 -6.57 6.15 16.32
C THR A 131 -7.00 5.13 15.26
N ARG A 132 -7.09 5.54 13.99
CA ARG A 132 -7.38 4.62 12.87
C ARG A 132 -6.31 3.55 12.74
N ARG A 133 -6.56 2.54 11.90
CA ARG A 133 -5.59 1.51 11.54
C ARG A 133 -5.18 1.64 10.09
N ALA A 134 -3.97 1.18 9.75
CA ALA A 134 -3.39 1.31 8.42
C ALA A 134 -4.30 0.78 7.30
N GLN A 135 -4.96 -0.36 7.51
CA GLN A 135 -5.84 -0.94 6.49
C GLN A 135 -7.06 -0.07 6.15
N THR A 136 -7.38 0.94 6.97
CA THR A 136 -8.54 1.82 6.75
C THR A 136 -8.22 2.98 5.82
N LEU A 137 -6.96 3.26 5.53
CA LEU A 137 -6.57 4.44 4.75
C LEU A 137 -6.76 4.23 3.25
N THR A 138 -7.21 5.27 2.54
CA THR A 138 -7.21 5.33 1.06
C THR A 138 -5.82 5.67 0.51
N LEU A 139 -5.62 5.54 -0.80
CA LEU A 139 -4.36 5.93 -1.44
C LEU A 139 -4.08 7.43 -1.27
N GLU A 140 -5.11 8.26 -1.39
CA GLU A 140 -5.03 9.71 -1.21
C GLU A 140 -4.68 10.07 0.24
N GLU A 141 -5.17 9.33 1.22
CA GLU A 141 -4.77 9.50 2.63
C GLU A 141 -3.30 9.13 2.84
N TRP A 142 -2.83 8.04 2.23
CA TRP A 142 -1.41 7.68 2.26
C TRP A 142 -0.52 8.73 1.60
N GLU A 143 -0.96 9.32 0.48
CA GLU A 143 -0.25 10.40 -0.20
C GLU A 143 -0.13 11.64 0.70
N ARG A 144 -1.25 12.11 1.27
CA ARG A 144 -1.24 13.27 2.18
C ARG A 144 -0.32 13.05 3.37
N LEU A 145 -0.32 11.84 3.93
CA LEU A 145 0.57 11.48 5.03
C LEU A 145 2.04 11.48 4.59
N ALA A 146 2.34 10.96 3.40
CA ALA A 146 3.69 10.96 2.84
C ALA A 146 4.21 12.38 2.57
N ARG A 147 3.35 13.26 2.05
CA ARG A 147 3.64 14.68 1.83
C ARG A 147 3.92 15.41 3.16
N ALA A 148 3.06 15.22 4.15
CA ALA A 148 3.22 15.80 5.48
C ALA A 148 4.52 15.32 6.15
N TYR A 149 4.85 14.03 5.99
CA TYR A 149 6.09 13.47 6.52
C TYR A 149 7.33 14.06 5.84
N GLY A 150 7.27 14.30 4.53
CA GLY A 150 8.34 14.99 3.80
C GLY A 150 8.63 16.38 4.33
N ALA A 151 7.58 17.16 4.63
CA ALA A 151 7.73 18.47 5.25
C ALA A 151 8.35 18.40 6.65
N LEU A 152 7.88 17.47 7.50
CA LEU A 152 8.42 17.26 8.84
C LEU A 152 9.89 16.82 8.82
N LYS A 153 10.27 15.91 7.91
CA LYS A 153 11.63 15.41 7.80
C LYS A 153 12.62 16.53 7.47
N ARG A 154 12.28 17.42 6.52
CA ARG A 154 13.10 18.60 6.19
C ARG A 154 13.33 19.50 7.41
N GLN A 155 12.28 19.78 8.18
CA GLN A 155 12.39 20.59 9.40
C GLN A 155 13.28 19.92 10.47
N ILE A 156 13.23 18.59 10.61
CA ILE A 156 14.09 17.86 11.54
C ILE A 156 15.55 17.93 11.10
N ASP A 157 15.81 17.76 9.80
CA ASP A 157 17.16 17.76 9.24
C ASP A 157 17.81 19.17 9.33
N GLU A 158 17.05 20.24 9.04
CA GLU A 158 17.50 21.63 9.20
C GLU A 158 17.86 21.98 10.66
N ARG A 159 17.06 21.52 11.62
CA ARG A 159 17.33 21.72 13.06
C ARG A 159 18.56 20.97 13.54
N ARG A 160 18.90 19.85 12.90
CA ARG A 160 20.12 19.08 13.20
C ARG A 160 21.35 19.72 12.58
N ALA A 161 21.25 20.26 11.38
CA ALA A 161 22.35 20.96 10.71
C ALA A 161 22.72 22.29 11.40
N SER A 162 21.79 22.88 12.16
CA SER A 162 21.99 24.13 12.90
C SER A 162 22.51 23.93 14.35
N ARG A 163 22.82 22.70 14.75
CA ARG A 163 23.34 22.33 16.08
C ARG A 163 24.74 21.75 15.95
#